data_AF-A0A7J3TVX0-F1
#
_entry.id   AF-A0A7J3TVX0-F1
#
_cell.length_a   1.000
_cell.length_b   1.000
_cell.length_c   1.000
_cell.angle_alpha   90.00
_cell.angle_beta   90.00
_cell.angle_gamma   90.00
#
_symmetry.space_group_name_H-M   'P 1'
#
loop_
_entity.id
_entity.type
_entity.pdbx_description
1 polymer ?
#
loop_
_entity_poly.entity_id
_entity_poly.type
_entity_poly.pdbx_seq_one_letter_code
_entity_poly.pdbx_strand_id
1 'polypeptide(L)'
;MYVDLVHGMGEEVDVKQRIDLASKYLEEGMKLADKDPIQASGKLYKVAEEAVKVLAVRFGMEDILKVVGGKGGWTVIELEKAVSRISKKLGGWFKYFRGILHGFYMYGGYFPLNL
;
A
#
# COMPACT_ATOMS: atom_id res chain seq x y z
N MET A 1 -19.09 6.71 -7.84
CA MET A 1 -17.90 6.77 -8.72
C MET A 1 -16.79 5.99 -8.03
N TYR A 2 -16.86 4.66 -8.16
CA TYR A 2 -16.21 3.68 -7.28
C TYR A 2 -15.42 2.67 -8.11
N VAL A 3 -14.76 3.13 -9.19
CA VAL A 3 -14.40 2.22 -10.30
C VAL A 3 -12.88 2.06 -10.55
N ASP A 4 -12.00 2.95 -10.10
CA ASP A 4 -10.60 2.88 -10.59
C ASP A 4 -9.49 2.57 -9.55
N LEU A 5 -9.79 2.18 -8.31
CA LEU A 5 -8.74 2.05 -7.27
C LEU A 5 -8.46 0.64 -6.74
N VAL A 6 -9.11 -0.40 -7.25
CA VAL A 6 -8.80 -1.81 -6.90
C VAL A 6 -8.78 -2.72 -8.13
N HIS A 7 -8.70 -2.18 -9.34
CA HIS A 7 -8.64 -2.99 -10.56
C HIS A 7 -7.20 -3.45 -10.83
N GLY A 8 -6.95 -4.72 -10.49
CA GLY A 8 -6.24 -5.67 -11.33
C GLY A 8 -4.80 -5.33 -11.71
N MET A 9 -3.86 -5.86 -10.93
CA MET A 9 -2.74 -6.57 -11.53
C MET A 9 -2.64 -7.91 -10.80
N GLY A 10 -3.50 -8.83 -11.25
CA GLY A 10 -3.19 -10.25 -11.18
C GLY A 10 -1.92 -10.52 -11.99
N GLU A 11 -1.31 -11.66 -11.71
CA GLU A 11 0.05 -12.06 -12.09
C GLU A 11 1.13 -11.48 -11.17
N GLU A 12 2.16 -12.29 -10.97
CA GLU A 12 3.37 -11.99 -10.24
C GLU A 12 4.00 -10.69 -10.77
N VAL A 13 3.56 -9.54 -10.28
CA VAL A 13 4.30 -8.30 -10.49
C VAL A 13 5.64 -8.53 -9.81
N ASP A 14 6.68 -8.66 -10.63
CA ASP A 14 8.06 -8.83 -10.21
C ASP A 14 8.34 -7.83 -9.07
N VAL A 15 8.93 -8.33 -7.99
CA VAL A 15 9.35 -7.51 -6.83
C VAL A 15 10.05 -6.25 -7.32
N LYS A 16 10.83 -6.36 -8.40
CA LYS A 16 11.49 -5.23 -9.06
C LYS A 16 10.51 -4.18 -9.60
N GLN A 17 9.48 -4.58 -10.34
CA GLN A 17 8.47 -3.65 -10.87
C GLN A 17 7.73 -2.91 -9.75
N ARG A 18 7.46 -3.56 -8.62
CA ARG A 18 6.85 -2.88 -7.45
C ARG A 18 7.80 -1.87 -6.81
N ILE A 19 9.09 -2.19 -6.73
CA ILE A 19 10.12 -1.27 -6.25
C ILE A 19 10.25 -0.06 -7.18
N ASP A 20 10.23 -0.27 -8.50
CA ASP A 20 10.29 0.80 -9.50
C ASP A 20 9.07 1.72 -9.36
N LEU A 21 7.88 1.15 -9.19
CA LEU A 21 6.65 1.91 -8.97
C LEU A 21 6.68 2.71 -7.66
N ALA A 22 7.17 2.09 -6.57
CA ALA A 22 7.34 2.77 -5.28
C ALA A 22 8.34 3.94 -5.40
N SER A 23 9.42 3.76 -6.16
CA SER A 23 10.42 4.80 -6.41
C SER A 23 9.81 5.98 -7.17
N LYS A 24 9.01 5.70 -8.20
CA LYS A 24 8.28 6.74 -8.95
C LYS A 24 7.33 7.54 -8.05
N TYR A 25 6.54 6.86 -7.22
CA TYR A 25 5.64 7.55 -6.29
C TYR A 25 6.40 8.38 -5.26
N LEU A 26 7.56 7.92 -4.81
CA LEU A 26 8.40 8.68 -3.89
C LEU A 26 8.90 9.97 -4.54
N GLU A 27 9.43 9.90 -5.76
CA GLU A 27 9.87 11.08 -6.51
C GLU A 27 8.74 12.08 -6.74
N GLU A 28 7.55 11.60 -7.11
CA GLU A 28 6.36 12.45 -7.29
C GLU A 28 5.94 13.11 -5.97
N GLY A 29 5.92 12.34 -4.87
CA GLY A 29 5.58 12.86 -3.55
C GLY A 29 6.56 13.93 -3.06
N MET A 30 7.86 13.71 -3.27
CA MET A 30 8.89 14.69 -2.90
C MET A 30 8.77 16.01 -3.68
N LYS A 31 8.40 15.96 -4.97
CA LYS A 31 8.18 17.17 -5.78
C LYS A 31 6.94 17.97 -5.33
N LEU A 32 6.00 17.29 -4.68
CA LEU A 32 4.74 17.87 -4.19
C LEU A 32 4.83 18.31 -2.73
N ALA A 33 5.85 17.89 -1.97
CA ALA A 33 5.93 18.11 -0.53
C ALA A 33 5.74 19.58 -0.11
N ASP A 34 6.35 20.51 -0.84
CA ASP A 34 6.27 21.95 -0.55
C ASP A 34 5.09 22.66 -1.25
N LYS A 35 4.46 22.00 -2.23
CA LYS A 35 3.44 22.61 -3.11
C LYS A 35 2.03 22.17 -2.76
N ASP A 36 1.86 20.87 -2.58
CA ASP A 36 0.61 20.22 -2.23
C ASP A 36 0.90 19.08 -1.25
N PRO A 37 0.99 19.39 0.06
CA PRO A 37 1.25 18.40 1.10
C PRO A 37 0.19 17.29 1.13
N ILE A 38 -1.04 17.59 0.70
CA ILE A 38 -2.13 16.63 0.64
C ILE A 38 -1.80 15.58 -0.42
N GLN A 39 -1.55 16.00 -1.66
CA GLN A 39 -1.14 15.09 -2.74
C GLN A 39 0.16 14.35 -2.45
N ALA A 40 1.14 15.03 -1.85
CA ALA A 40 2.38 14.40 -1.40
C ALA A 40 2.11 13.24 -0.43
N SER A 41 1.25 13.45 0.57
CA SER A 41 0.89 12.40 1.53
C SER A 41 0.20 11.20 0.87
N GLY A 42 -0.65 11.43 -0.13
CA GLY A 42 -1.28 10.38 -0.91
C GLY A 42 -0.26 9.55 -1.71
N LYS A 43 0.79 10.18 -2.25
CA LYS A 43 1.88 9.48 -2.96
C LYS A 43 2.71 8.65 -1.99
N LEU A 44 3.09 9.21 -0.83
CA LEU A 44 3.84 8.49 0.21
C LEU A 44 3.06 7.28 0.75
N TYR A 45 1.73 7.38 0.86
CA TYR A 45 0.89 6.23 1.19
C TYR A 45 1.00 5.11 0.15
N LYS A 46 1.03 5.42 -1.16
CA LYS A 46 1.22 4.40 -2.20
C LYS A 46 2.60 3.74 -2.14
N VAL A 47 3.65 4.51 -1.81
CA VAL A 47 5.00 3.96 -1.55
C VAL A 47 4.95 2.94 -0.41
N ALA A 48 4.32 3.33 0.70
CA ALA A 48 4.11 2.50 1.88
C ALA A 48 3.35 1.20 1.54
N GLU A 49 2.29 1.29 0.74
CA GLU A 49 1.49 0.14 0.33
C GLU A 49 2.32 -0.85 -0.51
N GLU A 50 3.05 -0.37 -1.52
CA GLU A 50 3.92 -1.24 -2.33
C GLU A 50 5.05 -1.88 -1.52
N ALA A 51 5.61 -1.17 -0.53
CA ALA A 51 6.61 -1.73 0.38
C ALA A 51 6.05 -2.90 1.20
N VAL A 52 4.83 -2.80 1.70
CA VAL A 52 4.16 -3.91 2.42
C VAL A 52 3.95 -5.11 1.50
N LYS A 53 3.53 -4.89 0.26
CA LYS A 53 3.33 -5.96 -0.74
C LYS A 53 4.64 -6.68 -1.03
N VAL A 54 5.73 -5.94 -1.25
CA VAL A 54 7.07 -6.49 -1.45
C VAL A 54 7.53 -7.29 -0.23
N LEU A 55 7.35 -6.76 0.98
CA LEU A 55 7.72 -7.45 2.21
C LEU A 55 6.92 -8.73 2.43
N ALA A 56 5.64 -8.77 2.06
CA ALA A 56 4.82 -9.96 2.14
C ALA A 56 5.34 -11.08 1.23
N VAL A 57 5.80 -10.73 0.02
CA VAL A 57 6.49 -11.67 -0.89
C VAL A 57 7.81 -12.13 -0.29
N ARG A 58 8.66 -11.19 0.16
CA ARG A 58 9.99 -11.50 0.70
C ARG A 58 9.95 -12.33 1.99
N PHE A 59 8.91 -12.19 2.80
CA PHE A 59 8.71 -13.00 4.00
C PHE A 59 7.91 -14.29 3.76
N GLY A 60 7.54 -14.60 2.51
CA GLY A 60 6.87 -15.86 2.17
C GLY A 60 5.48 -15.99 2.80
N MET A 61 4.67 -14.93 2.79
CA MET A 61 3.31 -14.96 3.37
C MET A 61 2.31 -15.64 2.43
N GLU A 62 2.56 -16.92 2.10
CA GLU A 62 1.82 -17.67 1.07
C GLU A 62 0.30 -17.69 1.27
N ASP A 63 -0.17 -17.75 2.51
CA ASP A 63 -1.60 -17.73 2.82
C ASP A 63 -2.26 -16.41 2.45
N ILE A 64 -1.55 -15.28 2.61
CA ILE A 64 -2.01 -13.97 2.18
C ILE A 64 -1.93 -13.87 0.66
N LEU A 65 -0.81 -14.30 0.06
CA LEU A 65 -0.59 -14.24 -1.39
C LEU A 65 -1.59 -15.09 -2.17
N LYS A 66 -1.96 -16.28 -1.66
CA LYS A 66 -3.00 -17.14 -2.24
C LYS A 66 -4.37 -16.44 -2.26
N VAL A 67 -4.73 -15.76 -1.17
CA VAL A 67 -6.00 -15.01 -1.09
C VAL A 67 -5.99 -13.83 -2.06
N VAL A 68 -4.88 -13.09 -2.13
CA VAL A 68 -4.70 -11.97 -3.07
C VAL A 68 -4.81 -12.45 -4.53
N GLY A 69 -4.13 -13.55 -4.88
CA GLY A 69 -4.20 -14.14 -6.21
C GLY A 69 -5.60 -14.62 -6.57
N GLY A 70 -6.30 -15.29 -5.64
CA GLY A 70 -7.67 -15.76 -5.84
C GLY A 70 -8.73 -14.66 -5.92
N LYS A 71 -8.53 -13.52 -5.26
CA LYS A 71 -9.43 -12.36 -5.29
C LYS A 71 -9.10 -11.36 -6.40
N GLY A 72 -7.99 -11.54 -7.13
CA GLY A 72 -7.54 -10.64 -8.18
C GLY A 72 -6.89 -9.33 -7.68
N GLY A 73 -6.49 -9.26 -6.41
CA GLY A 73 -5.87 -8.04 -5.87
C GLY A 73 -5.73 -8.01 -4.35
N TRP A 74 -5.02 -6.96 -3.89
CA TRP A 74 -4.85 -6.65 -2.47
C TRP A 74 -6.07 -5.89 -1.95
N THR A 75 -6.66 -6.33 -0.84
CA THR A 75 -7.62 -5.52 -0.09
C THR A 75 -6.99 -4.98 1.18
N VAL A 76 -7.65 -4.00 1.80
CA VAL A 76 -7.24 -3.44 3.10
C VAL A 76 -7.06 -4.53 4.15
N ILE A 77 -7.90 -5.57 4.14
CA ILE A 77 -7.82 -6.67 5.12
C ILE A 77 -6.51 -7.46 4.95
N GLU A 78 -6.13 -7.80 3.72
CA GLU A 78 -4.90 -8.53 3.43
C GLU A 78 -3.66 -7.66 3.71
N LEU A 79 -3.71 -6.36 3.45
CA LEU A 79 -2.65 -5.40 3.82
C LEU A 79 -2.49 -5.32 5.34
N GLU A 80 -3.57 -5.20 6.11
CA GLU A 80 -3.50 -5.17 7.58
C GLU A 80 -2.93 -6.46 8.16
N LYS A 81 -3.32 -7.62 7.60
CA LYS A 81 -2.76 -8.92 7.99
C LYS A 81 -1.26 -8.98 7.73
N ALA A 82 -0.82 -8.50 6.56
CA ALA A 82 0.61 -8.43 6.22
C ALA A 82 1.36 -7.50 7.18
N VAL A 83 0.87 -6.28 7.41
CA VAL A 83 1.45 -5.31 8.35
C VAL A 83 1.58 -5.91 9.75
N SER A 84 0.54 -6.59 10.24
CA SER A 84 0.57 -7.25 11.55
C SER A 84 1.70 -8.28 11.64
N ARG A 85 1.89 -9.11 10.60
CA ARG A 85 2.96 -10.11 10.57
C ARG A 85 4.34 -9.50 10.40
N ILE A 86 4.49 -8.49 9.54
CA ILE A 86 5.74 -7.76 9.35
C ILE A 86 6.16 -7.10 10.67
N SER A 87 5.22 -6.52 11.42
CA SER A 87 5.52 -5.89 12.71
C SER A 87 6.09 -6.86 13.75
N LYS A 88 5.73 -8.15 13.68
CA LYS A 88 6.32 -9.18 14.54
C LYS A 88 7.78 -9.48 14.18
N LYS A 89 8.20 -9.18 12.94
CA LYS A 89 9.57 -9.40 12.44
C LYS A 89 10.45 -8.14 12.56
N LEU A 90 9.91 -6.98 12.19
CA LEU A 90 10.66 -5.71 12.10
C LEU A 90 10.47 -4.80 13.32
N GLY A 91 9.49 -5.08 14.19
CA GLY A 91 9.23 -4.33 15.42
C GLY A 91 7.90 -3.59 15.43
N GLY A 92 7.50 -3.16 16.63
CA GLY A 92 6.18 -2.56 16.91
C GLY A 92 5.89 -1.26 16.15
N TRP A 93 6.92 -0.52 15.75
CA TRP A 93 6.79 0.70 14.94
C TRP A 93 6.09 0.43 13.59
N PHE A 94 6.19 -0.78 13.05
CA PHE A 94 5.51 -1.12 11.80
C PHE A 94 3.98 -1.15 11.95
N LYS A 95 3.46 -1.25 13.19
CA LYS A 95 2.00 -1.22 13.44
C LYS A 95 1.37 0.15 13.17
N TYR A 96 2.15 1.23 13.13
CA TYR A 96 1.62 2.57 12.81
C TYR A 96 1.00 2.62 11.40
N PHE A 97 1.47 1.77 10.48
CA PHE A 97 0.86 1.61 9.16
C PHE A 97 -0.60 1.16 9.23
N ARG A 98 -0.96 0.32 10.21
CA ARG A 98 -2.35 -0.11 10.42
C ARG A 98 -3.26 1.07 10.78
N GLY A 99 -2.77 2.00 11.60
CA GLY A 99 -3.52 3.21 11.95
C GLY A 99 -3.85 4.07 10.74
N ILE A 100 -2.91 4.17 9.79
CA ILE A 100 -3.10 4.93 8.54
C ILE A 100 -4.11 4.22 7.63
N LEU A 101 -4.00 2.89 7.47
CA LEU A 101 -4.95 2.08 6.68
C LEU A 101 -6.38 2.16 7.23
N HIS A 102 -6.54 2.01 8.54
CA HIS A 102 -7.83 2.05 9.20
C HIS A 102 -8.44 3.46 9.17
N GLY A 103 -7.60 4.51 9.21
CA GLY A 103 -8.02 5.89 8.97
C GLY A 103 -8.60 6.07 7.57
N PHE A 104 -7.94 5.55 6.54
CA PHE A 104 -8.47 5.59 5.17
C PHE A 104 -9.77 4.78 5.00
N TYR A 105 -9.88 3.63 5.66
CA TYR A 105 -11.08 2.78 5.62
C TYR A 105 -12.28 3.39 6.35
N MET A 106 -12.06 4.06 7.50
CA MET A 106 -13.13 4.66 8.30
C MET A 106 -13.53 6.08 7.84
N TYR A 107 -12.62 6.86 7.27
CA TYR A 107 -12.90 8.24 6.82
C TYR A 107 -13.13 8.35 5.30
N GLY A 108 -13.54 7.26 4.66
CA GLY A 108 -13.67 7.12 3.20
C GLY A 108 -14.25 8.36 2.50
N GLY A 109 -13.36 9.23 2.00
CA GLY A 109 -13.70 10.30 1.06
C GLY A 109 -13.55 11.77 1.50
N TYR A 110 -13.03 12.12 2.68
CA TYR A 110 -12.88 13.54 3.10
C TYR A 110 -11.45 14.12 3.06
N PHE A 111 -10.51 13.45 2.39
CA PHE A 111 -9.37 14.17 1.82
C PHE A 111 -9.59 14.23 0.32
N PRO A 112 -9.97 15.39 -0.25
CA PRO A 112 -10.13 15.58 -1.68
C PRO A 112 -8.73 15.57 -2.30
N LEU A 113 -8.15 14.38 -2.43
CA LEU A 113 -7.10 14.11 -3.39
C LEU A 113 -7.78 14.01 -4.75
N ASN A 114 -8.21 15.15 -5.29
CA ASN A 114 -8.40 15.26 -6.73
C ASN A 114 -7.02 15.05 -7.35
N LEU A 115 -6.87 13.85 -7.92
CA LEU A 115 -5.75 13.39 -8.75
C LEU A 115 -5.50 14.33 -9.93
#